data_AF-A0A956CQ49-F1
#
_entry.id   AF-A0A956CQ49-F1
#
_cell.length_a   1.000
_cell.length_b   1.000
_cell.length_c   1.000
_cell.angle_alpha   90.00
_cell.angle_beta   90.00
_cell.angle_gamma   90.00
#
_symmetry.space_group_name_H-M   'P 1'
#
loop_
_entity.id
_entity.type
_entity.pdbx_description
1 polymer ?
#
loop_
_entity_poly.entity_id
_entity_poly.type
_entity_poly.pdbx_seq_one_letter_code
_entity_poly.pdbx_strand_id
1 'polypeptide(L)'
;MTTPTTSDSGVYDGVAPPLTNPRDNFRRIERLRNEVRGIKAIQAKHERDILAFRTALESLERRVAALDVRTKREDVEERLALLGARVFHLESRAGVVTSDVLLARLSTLEEKLGRIEAVAQAVGTPKDDFTRIRGIGPKYARTLTELGVGSFADIAAWTDTDIDAFGKALGVPASRIRKSGWVASAKRLADKKDG
;
A
#
# COMPACT_ATOMS: atom_id res chain seq x y z
N MET A 1 53.10 76.58 9.81
CA MET A 1 54.04 75.88 10.71
C MET A 1 53.50 74.46 10.88
N THR A 2 53.91 73.51 10.04
CA THR A 2 55.17 72.70 10.01
C THR A 2 54.92 71.30 10.59
N THR A 3 55.14 70.30 9.73
CA THR A 3 55.32 68.85 9.96
C THR A 3 56.64 68.57 10.73
N PRO A 4 57.04 67.32 11.11
CA PRO A 4 57.43 66.17 10.23
C PRO A 4 56.85 64.79 10.69
N THR A 5 56.56 63.81 9.82
CA THR A 5 57.42 62.86 9.06
C THR A 5 58.20 61.86 9.93
N THR A 6 57.91 60.55 9.80
CA THR A 6 58.82 59.51 9.27
C THR A 6 58.15 58.13 9.32
N SER A 7 57.68 57.68 8.16
CA SER A 7 57.62 56.24 7.84
C SER A 7 59.05 55.73 7.80
N ASP A 8 59.37 54.73 8.62
CA ASP A 8 60.57 53.92 8.43
C ASP A 8 60.14 52.46 8.25
N SER A 9 59.83 52.14 7.00
CA SER A 9 59.82 50.78 6.49
C SER A 9 61.25 50.25 6.54
N GLY A 10 61.63 49.69 7.69
CA GLY A 10 62.88 48.97 7.88
C GLY A 10 62.89 47.71 7.02
N VAL A 11 63.20 47.88 5.74
CA VAL A 11 63.83 46.88 4.90
C VAL A 11 65.01 46.35 5.71
N TYR A 12 64.93 45.08 6.14
CA TYR A 12 66.08 44.36 6.68
C TYR A 12 67.07 44.17 5.52
N ASP A 13 67.83 45.22 5.24
CA ASP A 13 69.01 45.16 4.39
C ASP A 13 70.00 44.26 5.13
N GLY A 14 70.25 43.06 4.61
CA GLY A 14 70.81 41.89 5.33
C GLY A 14 72.24 42.03 5.88
N VAL A 15 72.72 43.24 6.14
CA VAL A 15 74.01 43.54 6.75
C VAL A 15 73.78 43.95 8.20
N ALA A 16 74.03 43.02 9.13
CA ALA A 16 73.97 43.33 10.55
C ALA A 16 74.92 44.52 10.86
N PRO A 17 74.49 45.53 11.64
CA PRO A 17 75.37 46.63 12.02
C PRO A 17 76.62 46.09 12.73
N PRO A 18 77.77 46.75 12.57
CA PRO A 18 79.06 46.25 13.05
C PRO A 18 79.00 45.93 14.54
N LEU A 19 79.73 44.88 14.93
CA LEU A 19 79.83 44.44 16.31
C LEU A 19 80.21 45.65 17.18
N THR A 20 79.25 46.10 17.98
CA THR A 20 79.40 47.25 18.87
C THR A 20 80.11 46.79 20.15
N ASN A 21 80.17 47.59 21.21
CA ASN A 21 80.81 47.21 22.48
C ASN A 21 80.37 45.79 22.93
N PRO A 22 81.30 44.92 23.43
CA PRO A 22 81.01 43.54 23.85
C PRO A 22 79.72 43.34 24.68
N ARG A 23 79.33 44.30 25.53
CA ARG A 23 78.09 44.23 26.33
C ARG A 23 76.83 44.27 25.46
N ASP A 24 76.82 45.05 24.39
CA ASP A 24 75.66 45.20 23.51
C ASP A 24 75.50 43.99 22.59
N ASN A 25 76.62 43.43 22.12
CA ASN A 25 76.63 42.18 21.37
C ASN A 25 76.08 41.02 22.21
N PHE A 26 76.48 40.91 23.48
CA PHE A 26 75.96 39.88 24.38
C PHE A 26 74.44 39.98 24.56
N ARG A 27 73.93 41.19 24.82
CA ARG A 27 72.48 41.43 24.94
C ARG A 27 71.73 41.11 23.65
N ARG A 28 72.31 41.42 22.49
CA ARG A 28 71.72 41.11 21.17
C ARG A 28 71.65 39.60 20.93
N ILE A 29 72.73 38.87 21.26
CA ILE A 29 72.79 37.41 21.15
C ILE A 29 71.73 36.74 22.04
N GLU A 30 71.58 37.19 23.29
CA GLU A 30 70.57 36.65 24.20
C GLU A 30 69.13 36.91 23.73
N ARG A 31 68.85 38.11 23.19
CA ARG A 31 67.54 38.42 22.58
C ARG A 31 67.24 37.49 21.42
N LEU A 32 68.15 37.36 20.46
CA LEU A 32 67.98 36.47 19.31
C LEU A 32 67.84 35.01 19.73
N ARG A 33 68.58 34.57 20.76
CA ARG A 33 68.45 33.20 21.29
C ARG A 33 67.06 32.95 21.86
N ASN A 34 66.50 33.91 22.60
CA ASN A 34 65.16 33.81 23.16
C ASN A 34 64.09 33.82 22.07
N GLU A 35 64.24 34.67 21.06
CA GLU A 35 63.34 34.73 19.90
C GLU A 35 63.35 33.42 19.11
N VAL A 36 64.54 32.88 18.79
CA VAL A 36 64.70 31.58 18.14
C VAL A 36 64.06 30.46 18.97
N ARG A 37 64.21 30.50 20.30
CA ARG A 37 63.56 29.52 21.19
C ARG A 37 62.03 29.63 21.12
N GLY A 38 61.49 30.85 21.11
CA GLY A 38 60.07 31.11 20.97
C GLY A 38 59.50 30.59 19.65
N ILE A 39 60.16 30.90 18.53
CA ILE A 39 59.78 30.44 17.19
C ILE A 39 59.78 28.91 17.12
N LYS A 40 60.82 28.24 17.65
CA LYS A 40 60.88 26.78 17.70
C LYS A 40 59.74 26.16 18.51
N ALA A 41 59.34 26.78 19.62
CA ALA A 41 58.22 26.30 20.43
C ALA A 41 56.89 26.42 19.67
N ILE A 42 56.67 27.53 18.96
CA ILE A 42 55.49 27.73 18.10
C ILE A 42 55.47 26.70 16.97
N GLN A 43 56.61 26.48 16.30
CA GLN A 43 56.73 25.49 15.23
C GLN A 43 56.42 24.07 15.73
N ALA A 44 56.97 23.66 16.88
CA ALA A 44 56.69 22.37 17.49
C ALA A 44 55.21 22.21 17.92
N LYS A 45 54.52 23.31 18.26
CA LYS A 45 53.08 23.29 18.50
C LYS A 45 52.30 23.08 17.18
N HIS A 46 52.63 23.83 16.13
CA HIS A 46 51.99 23.69 14.83
C HIS A 46 52.17 22.29 14.24
N GLU A 47 53.35 21.70 14.36
CA GLU A 47 53.61 20.33 13.88
C GLU A 47 52.71 19.30 14.60
N ARG A 48 52.48 19.47 15.91
CA ARG A 48 51.54 18.63 16.67
C ARG A 48 50.10 18.84 16.23
N ASP A 49 49.69 20.09 16.04
CA ASP A 49 48.32 20.42 15.60
C ASP A 49 48.05 19.86 14.19
N ILE A 50 48.99 19.98 13.26
CA ILE A 50 48.90 19.41 11.90
C ILE A 50 48.75 17.90 11.95
N LEU A 51 49.55 17.22 12.77
CA LEU A 51 49.46 15.77 12.93
C LEU A 51 48.08 15.37 13.47
N ALA A 52 47.58 16.06 14.50
CA ALA A 52 46.26 15.80 15.06
C ALA A 52 45.13 15.97 14.03
N PHE A 53 45.19 17.03 13.21
CA PHE A 53 44.21 17.25 12.14
C PHE A 53 44.26 16.16 11.07
N ARG A 54 45.45 15.71 10.66
CA ARG A 54 45.59 14.61 9.69
C ARG A 54 44.97 13.31 10.22
N THR A 55 45.24 12.97 11.47
CA THR A 55 44.63 11.78 12.10
C THR A 55 43.11 11.90 12.21
N ALA A 56 42.58 13.08 12.53
CA ALA A 56 41.15 13.33 12.55
C ALA A 56 40.51 13.20 11.16
N LEU A 57 41.19 13.68 10.11
CA LEU A 57 40.75 13.56 8.72
C LEU A 57 40.68 12.09 8.29
N GLU A 58 41.73 11.30 8.53
CA GLU A 58 41.73 9.87 8.23
C GLU A 58 40.58 9.13 8.94
N SER A 59 40.30 9.48 10.20
CA SER A 59 39.18 8.90 10.93
C SER A 59 37.83 9.28 10.32
N LEU A 60 37.67 10.51 9.82
CA LEU A 60 36.44 10.96 9.17
C LEU A 60 36.26 10.27 7.82
N GLU A 61 37.31 10.15 7.03
CA GLU A 61 37.31 9.43 5.75
C GLU A 61 36.87 7.96 5.95
N ARG A 62 37.43 7.27 6.96
CA ARG A 62 36.99 5.91 7.31
C ARG A 62 35.51 5.84 7.70
N ARG A 63 35.01 6.82 8.46
CA ARG A 63 33.58 6.88 8.85
C ARG A 63 32.68 7.10 7.64
N VAL A 64 33.07 7.95 6.70
CA VAL A 64 32.34 8.17 5.45
C VAL A 64 32.33 6.91 4.60
N ALA A 65 33.48 6.24 4.42
CA ALA A 65 33.55 4.96 3.70
C ALA A 65 32.67 3.88 4.35
N ALA A 66 32.58 3.85 5.69
CA ALA A 66 31.70 2.92 6.40
C ALA A 66 30.20 3.21 6.21
N LEU A 67 29.83 4.47 5.96
CA LEU A 67 28.45 4.84 5.61
C LEU A 67 28.12 4.45 4.18
N ASP A 68 29.06 4.65 3.24
CA ASP A 68 28.89 4.33 1.82
C ASP A 68 28.66 2.82 1.58
N VAL A 69 29.28 1.96 2.39
CA VAL A 69 29.07 0.50 2.34
C VAL A 69 27.71 0.06 2.90
N ARG A 70 27.09 0.83 3.81
CA ARG A 70 25.79 0.46 4.43
C ARG A 70 24.58 0.89 3.61
N THR A 71 24.76 1.76 2.62
CA THR A 71 23.68 2.27 1.75
C THR A 71 24.06 2.09 0.29
N LYS A 72 24.36 0.85 -0.12
CA LYS A 72 24.55 0.56 -1.53
C LYS A 72 23.22 0.66 -2.27
N ARG A 73 23.06 1.79 -2.96
CA ARG A 73 22.12 2.03 -4.07
C ARG A 73 22.08 0.85 -5.06
N GLU A 74 23.19 0.13 -5.21
CA GLU A 74 23.33 -1.10 -5.99
C GLU A 74 22.36 -2.21 -5.54
N ASP A 75 22.13 -2.41 -4.23
CA ASP A 75 21.20 -3.43 -3.75
C ASP A 75 19.75 -3.10 -4.10
N VAL A 76 19.41 -1.80 -4.19
CA VAL A 76 18.07 -1.34 -4.57
C VAL A 76 17.87 -1.47 -6.07
N GLU A 77 18.87 -1.10 -6.87
CA GLU A 77 18.82 -1.23 -8.34
C GLU A 77 18.78 -2.70 -8.77
N GLU A 78 19.54 -3.58 -8.12
CA GLU A 78 19.49 -5.03 -8.35
C GLU A 78 18.13 -5.62 -7.95
N ARG A 79 17.58 -5.21 -6.80
CA ARG A 79 16.22 -5.62 -6.38
C ARG A 79 15.15 -5.10 -7.33
N LEU A 80 15.27 -3.87 -7.83
CA LEU A 80 14.35 -3.30 -8.82
C LEU A 80 14.41 -4.05 -10.15
N ALA A 81 15.59 -4.42 -10.61
CA ALA A 81 15.76 -5.26 -11.81
C ALA A 81 15.10 -6.64 -11.62
N LEU A 82 15.27 -7.25 -10.44
CA LEU A 82 14.66 -8.54 -10.09
C LEU A 82 13.13 -8.46 -10.01
N LEU A 83 12.59 -7.37 -9.45
CA LEU A 83 11.16 -7.08 -9.44
C LEU A 83 10.61 -6.87 -10.85
N GLY A 84 11.30 -6.09 -11.68
CA GLY A 84 10.92 -5.87 -13.09
C GLY A 84 10.85 -7.17 -13.88
N ALA A 85 11.86 -8.04 -13.74
CA ALA A 85 11.87 -9.36 -14.38
C ALA A 85 10.72 -10.24 -13.88
N ARG A 86 10.37 -10.17 -12.59
CA ARG A 86 9.26 -10.94 -12.03
C ARG A 86 7.90 -10.45 -12.52
N VAL A 87 7.70 -9.14 -12.63
CA VAL A 87 6.49 -8.54 -13.20
C VAL A 87 6.33 -8.98 -14.66
N PHE A 88 7.38 -8.84 -15.47
CA PHE A 88 7.37 -9.30 -16.87
C PHE A 88 6.99 -10.78 -17.00
N HIS A 89 7.54 -11.64 -16.12
CA HIS A 89 7.23 -13.06 -16.13
C HIS A 89 5.79 -13.35 -15.68
N LEU A 90 5.26 -12.59 -14.72
CA LEU A 90 3.86 -12.69 -14.29
C LEU A 90 2.91 -12.23 -15.39
N GLU A 91 3.22 -11.16 -16.10
CA GLU A 91 2.46 -10.68 -17.25
C GLU A 91 2.47 -11.70 -18.41
N SER A 92 3.64 -12.28 -18.69
CA SER A 92 3.80 -13.33 -19.70
C SER A 92 3.04 -14.61 -19.35
N ARG A 93 3.03 -15.01 -18.06
CA ARG A 93 2.30 -16.20 -17.56
C ARG A 93 0.81 -15.98 -17.40
N ALA A 94 0.40 -14.76 -17.04
CA ALA A 94 -0.99 -14.33 -17.08
C ALA A 94 -1.52 -14.31 -18.53
N GLY A 95 -0.61 -14.44 -19.50
CA GLY A 95 -0.88 -15.00 -20.81
C GLY A 95 -2.01 -14.29 -21.50
N VAL A 96 -1.86 -12.98 -21.75
CA VAL A 96 -2.74 -12.17 -22.61
C VAL A 96 -4.18 -12.67 -22.58
N VAL A 97 -4.75 -12.78 -21.40
CA VAL A 97 -6.15 -12.46 -21.28
C VAL A 97 -6.14 -10.96 -21.05
N THR A 98 -5.91 -10.22 -22.15
CA THR A 98 -6.06 -8.77 -22.12
C THR A 98 -7.42 -8.49 -21.52
N SER A 99 -7.48 -7.45 -20.70
CA SER A 99 -8.74 -6.96 -20.14
C SER A 99 -9.82 -6.93 -21.21
N ASP A 100 -9.47 -6.60 -22.46
CA ASP A 100 -10.35 -6.59 -23.63
C ASP A 100 -11.04 -7.93 -23.94
N VAL A 101 -10.34 -9.07 -23.86
CA VAL A 101 -10.95 -10.39 -24.11
C VAL A 101 -11.91 -10.77 -22.98
N LEU A 102 -11.56 -10.46 -21.72
CA LEU A 102 -12.46 -10.66 -20.58
C LEU A 102 -13.67 -9.74 -20.65
N LEU A 103 -13.47 -8.48 -21.02
CA LEU A 103 -14.54 -7.49 -21.15
C LEU A 103 -15.49 -7.87 -22.30
N ALA A 104 -14.97 -8.35 -23.43
CA ALA A 104 -15.80 -8.88 -24.52
C ALA A 104 -16.60 -10.11 -24.09
N ARG A 105 -15.99 -11.01 -23.30
CA ARG A 105 -16.69 -12.19 -22.76
C ARG A 105 -17.73 -11.82 -21.70
N LEU A 106 -17.45 -10.83 -20.87
CA LEU A 106 -18.37 -10.33 -19.85
C LEU A 106 -19.60 -9.69 -20.50
N SER A 107 -19.38 -8.80 -21.48
CA SER A 107 -20.47 -8.16 -22.23
C SER A 107 -21.38 -9.19 -22.93
N THR A 108 -20.80 -10.25 -23.52
CA THR A 108 -21.61 -11.32 -24.13
C THR A 108 -22.38 -12.17 -23.11
N LEU A 109 -21.88 -12.32 -21.88
CA LEU A 109 -22.61 -13.00 -20.81
C LEU A 109 -23.75 -12.15 -20.24
N GLU A 110 -23.52 -10.85 -20.06
CA GLU A 110 -24.54 -9.90 -19.59
C GLU A 110 -25.72 -9.81 -20.58
N GLU A 111 -25.45 -9.76 -21.89
CA GLU A 111 -26.50 -9.76 -22.90
C GLU A 111 -27.31 -11.07 -22.93
N LYS A 112 -26.63 -12.21 -22.73
CA LYS A 112 -27.32 -13.51 -22.60
C LYS A 112 -28.19 -13.58 -21.36
N LEU A 113 -27.68 -13.07 -20.23
CA LEU A 113 -28.42 -13.02 -18.99
C LEU A 113 -29.68 -12.16 -19.13
N GLY A 114 -29.55 -10.94 -19.67
CA GLY A 114 -30.69 -10.06 -19.91
C GLY A 114 -31.73 -10.66 -20.85
N ARG A 115 -31.31 -11.43 -21.87
CA ARG A 115 -32.24 -12.18 -22.74
C ARG A 115 -32.98 -13.28 -22.00
N ILE A 116 -32.30 -14.04 -21.15
CA ILE A 116 -32.92 -15.11 -20.35
C ILE A 116 -33.91 -14.50 -19.35
N GLU A 117 -33.55 -13.40 -18.70
CA GLU A 117 -34.43 -12.68 -17.76
C GLU A 117 -35.65 -12.09 -18.46
N ALA A 118 -35.48 -11.50 -19.65
CA ALA A 118 -36.58 -10.97 -20.46
C ALA A 118 -37.53 -12.09 -20.93
N VAL A 119 -36.99 -13.24 -21.35
CA VAL A 119 -37.80 -14.41 -21.69
C VAL A 119 -38.52 -14.96 -20.47
N ALA A 120 -37.86 -15.06 -19.31
CA ALA A 120 -38.50 -15.50 -18.07
C ALA A 120 -39.65 -14.57 -17.63
N GLN A 121 -39.49 -13.25 -17.83
CA GLN A 121 -40.55 -12.27 -17.56
C GLN A 121 -41.69 -12.32 -18.59
N ALA A 122 -41.36 -12.48 -19.88
CA ALA A 122 -42.34 -12.50 -20.98
C ALA A 122 -43.16 -13.80 -21.04
N VAL A 123 -42.52 -14.94 -20.73
CA VAL A 123 -43.19 -16.25 -20.68
C VAL A 123 -44.10 -16.34 -19.45
N GLY A 124 -43.95 -15.44 -18.47
CA GLY A 124 -44.83 -15.27 -17.31
C GLY A 124 -45.28 -16.61 -16.75
N THR A 125 -44.46 -17.26 -15.91
CA THR A 125 -44.78 -18.57 -15.32
C THR A 125 -46.27 -18.65 -14.98
N PRO A 126 -47.06 -19.52 -15.64
CA PRO A 126 -48.49 -19.58 -15.41
C PRO A 126 -48.74 -19.86 -13.94
N LYS A 127 -49.16 -18.82 -13.21
CA LYS A 127 -49.41 -18.92 -11.77
C LYS A 127 -50.56 -19.88 -11.57
N ASP A 128 -50.32 -20.91 -10.77
CA ASP A 128 -51.33 -21.89 -10.48
C ASP A 128 -52.47 -21.28 -9.65
N ASP A 129 -53.71 -21.64 -9.99
CA ASP A 129 -54.87 -21.19 -9.23
C ASP A 129 -54.99 -21.97 -7.91
N PHE A 130 -54.41 -21.41 -6.85
CA PHE A 130 -54.43 -22.01 -5.51
C PHE A 130 -55.84 -22.21 -4.94
N THR A 131 -56.88 -21.54 -5.46
CA THR A 131 -58.26 -21.78 -5.00
C THR A 131 -58.78 -23.19 -5.30
N ARG A 132 -58.10 -23.91 -6.20
CA ARG A 132 -58.35 -25.34 -6.49
C ARG A 132 -57.95 -26.27 -5.35
N ILE A 133 -57.11 -25.82 -4.42
CA ILE A 133 -56.75 -26.58 -3.22
C ILE A 133 -57.86 -26.42 -2.17
N ARG A 134 -58.38 -27.55 -1.70
CA ARG A 134 -59.46 -27.54 -0.69
C ARG A 134 -59.02 -26.80 0.58
N GLY A 135 -59.75 -25.75 0.92
CA GLY A 135 -59.50 -24.92 2.10
C GLY A 135 -58.70 -23.64 1.84
N ILE A 136 -58.19 -23.43 0.62
CA ILE A 136 -57.61 -22.14 0.19
C ILE A 136 -58.71 -21.31 -0.46
N GLY A 137 -59.13 -20.24 0.22
CA GLY A 137 -60.03 -19.23 -0.36
C GLY A 137 -59.26 -18.17 -1.17
N PRO A 138 -59.96 -17.32 -1.96
CA PRO A 138 -59.35 -16.29 -2.80
C PRO A 138 -58.39 -15.35 -2.04
N LYS A 139 -58.68 -15.05 -0.77
CA LYS A 139 -57.82 -14.24 0.09
C LYS A 139 -56.46 -14.91 0.30
N TYR A 140 -56.45 -16.19 0.69
CA TYR A 140 -55.21 -16.92 0.93
C TYR A 140 -54.44 -17.18 -0.36
N ALA A 141 -55.14 -17.45 -1.47
CA ALA A 141 -54.51 -17.59 -2.78
C ALA A 141 -53.74 -16.32 -3.20
N ARG A 142 -54.32 -15.14 -2.98
CA ARG A 142 -53.63 -13.85 -3.22
C ARG A 142 -52.42 -13.69 -2.33
N THR A 143 -52.56 -13.90 -1.03
CA THR A 143 -51.44 -13.76 -0.08
C THR A 143 -50.32 -14.75 -0.37
N LEU A 144 -50.61 -16.00 -0.76
CA LEU A 144 -49.59 -16.96 -1.18
C LEU A 144 -48.82 -16.49 -2.41
N THR A 145 -49.54 -15.91 -3.37
CA THR A 145 -48.93 -15.32 -4.57
C THR A 145 -48.04 -14.12 -4.23
N GLU A 146 -48.47 -13.27 -3.28
CA GLU A 146 -47.69 -12.12 -2.78
C GLU A 146 -46.44 -12.57 -2.01
N LEU A 147 -46.52 -13.72 -1.32
CA LEU A 147 -45.40 -14.34 -0.61
C LEU A 147 -44.43 -15.10 -1.54
N GLY A 148 -44.62 -15.02 -2.86
CA GLY A 148 -43.71 -15.60 -3.85
C GLY A 148 -43.98 -17.06 -4.20
N VAL A 149 -45.08 -17.66 -3.73
CA VAL A 149 -45.49 -19.01 -4.14
C VAL A 149 -46.06 -18.93 -5.56
N GLY A 150 -45.44 -19.62 -6.51
CA GLY A 150 -45.74 -19.50 -7.93
C GLY A 150 -46.48 -20.69 -8.54
N SER A 151 -46.42 -21.86 -7.90
CA SER A 151 -46.91 -23.12 -8.47
C SER A 151 -47.47 -24.08 -7.42
N PHE A 152 -48.27 -25.06 -7.86
CA PHE A 152 -48.69 -26.18 -7.00
C PHE A 152 -47.48 -27.01 -6.53
N ALA A 153 -46.40 -27.07 -7.31
CA ALA A 153 -45.17 -27.76 -6.95
C ALA A 153 -44.49 -27.13 -5.71
N ASP A 154 -44.53 -25.79 -5.60
CA ASP A 154 -43.99 -25.08 -4.42
C ASP A 154 -44.72 -25.49 -3.14
N ILE A 155 -46.06 -25.57 -3.17
CA ILE A 155 -46.87 -26.02 -2.02
C ILE A 155 -46.70 -27.52 -1.77
N ALA A 156 -46.56 -28.31 -2.83
CA ALA A 156 -46.32 -29.75 -2.73
C ALA A 156 -44.99 -30.10 -2.05
N ALA A 157 -43.99 -29.21 -2.17
CA ALA A 157 -42.66 -29.35 -1.58
C ALA A 157 -42.58 -28.86 -0.12
N TRP A 158 -43.63 -28.24 0.42
CA TRP A 158 -43.61 -27.72 1.79
C TRP A 158 -43.33 -28.81 2.83
N THR A 159 -42.35 -28.52 3.67
CA THR A 159 -42.04 -29.27 4.89
C THR A 159 -42.93 -28.82 6.04
N ASP A 160 -42.86 -29.54 7.17
CA ASP A 160 -43.58 -29.15 8.38
C ASP A 160 -43.19 -27.74 8.86
N THR A 161 -41.92 -27.37 8.71
CA THR A 161 -41.41 -26.03 9.03
C THR A 161 -42.03 -24.97 8.12
N ASP A 162 -42.15 -25.27 6.82
CA ASP A 162 -42.76 -24.34 5.86
C ASP A 162 -44.24 -24.14 6.17
N ILE A 163 -44.96 -25.20 6.51
CA ILE A 163 -46.38 -25.11 6.90
C ILE A 163 -46.57 -24.20 8.11
N ASP A 164 -45.67 -24.27 9.10
CA ASP A 164 -45.74 -23.42 10.29
C ASP A 164 -45.40 -21.96 9.95
N ALA A 165 -44.40 -21.72 9.11
CA ALA A 165 -44.01 -20.40 8.64
C ALA A 165 -45.12 -19.73 7.79
N PHE A 166 -45.66 -20.44 6.81
CA PHE A 166 -46.76 -19.96 5.98
C PHE A 166 -48.07 -19.84 6.77
N GLY A 167 -48.33 -20.71 7.75
CA GLY A 167 -49.45 -20.56 8.67
C GLY A 167 -49.39 -19.22 9.43
N LYS A 168 -48.22 -18.87 9.96
CA LYS A 168 -47.99 -17.57 10.62
C LYS A 168 -48.16 -16.41 9.65
N ALA A 169 -47.59 -16.50 8.45
CA ALA A 169 -47.67 -15.45 7.43
C ALA A 169 -49.11 -15.22 6.93
N LEU A 170 -49.92 -16.27 6.84
CA LEU A 170 -51.32 -16.21 6.42
C LEU A 170 -52.30 -15.89 7.56
N GLY A 171 -51.82 -15.84 8.82
CA GLY A 171 -52.66 -15.64 9.99
C GLY A 171 -53.64 -16.80 10.26
N VAL A 172 -53.26 -18.02 9.87
CA VAL A 172 -54.06 -19.24 10.14
C VAL A 172 -53.24 -20.25 10.95
N PRO A 173 -53.87 -20.99 11.88
CA PRO A 173 -53.16 -22.05 12.58
C PRO A 173 -52.60 -23.08 11.59
N ALA A 174 -51.33 -23.43 11.73
CA ALA A 174 -50.68 -24.44 10.89
C ALA A 174 -51.42 -25.79 10.92
N SER A 175 -52.04 -26.11 12.06
CA SER A 175 -52.92 -27.28 12.22
C SER A 175 -54.10 -27.30 11.24
N ARG A 176 -54.60 -26.12 10.83
CA ARG A 176 -55.65 -26.01 9.80
C ARG A 176 -55.11 -26.44 8.45
N ILE A 177 -53.95 -25.90 8.03
CA ILE A 177 -53.31 -26.22 6.75
C ILE A 177 -53.05 -27.73 6.62
N ARG A 178 -52.59 -28.36 7.71
CA ARG A 178 -52.39 -29.81 7.81
C ARG A 178 -53.70 -30.59 7.67
N LYS A 179 -54.73 -30.22 8.45
CA LYS A 179 -56.05 -30.89 8.44
C LYS A 179 -56.79 -30.75 7.13
N SER A 180 -56.67 -29.62 6.44
CA SER A 180 -57.24 -29.41 5.10
C SER A 180 -56.44 -30.08 3.99
N GLY A 181 -55.25 -30.62 4.29
CA GLY A 181 -54.47 -31.42 3.36
C GLY A 181 -53.93 -30.62 2.18
N TRP A 182 -53.53 -29.36 2.38
CA TRP A 182 -53.10 -28.48 1.29
C TRP A 182 -51.95 -29.08 0.48
N VAL A 183 -50.91 -29.58 1.14
CA VAL A 183 -49.75 -30.22 0.49
C VAL A 183 -50.16 -31.45 -0.32
N ALA A 184 -51.02 -32.30 0.23
CA ALA A 184 -51.50 -33.50 -0.47
C ALA A 184 -52.38 -33.16 -1.68
N SER A 185 -53.21 -32.13 -1.58
CA SER A 185 -54.02 -31.62 -2.70
C SER A 185 -53.14 -30.95 -3.76
N ALA A 186 -52.11 -30.22 -3.36
CA ALA A 186 -51.15 -29.58 -4.26
C ALA A 186 -50.35 -30.60 -5.05
N LYS A 187 -49.86 -31.68 -4.41
CA LYS A 187 -49.20 -32.82 -5.08
C LYS A 187 -50.06 -33.38 -6.21
N ARG A 188 -51.34 -33.71 -5.92
CA ARG A 188 -52.27 -34.22 -6.93
C ARG A 188 -52.52 -33.25 -8.10
N LEU A 189 -52.49 -31.95 -7.84
CA LEU A 189 -52.70 -30.92 -8.85
C LEU A 189 -51.45 -30.67 -9.70
N ALA A 190 -50.25 -30.78 -9.09
CA ALA A 190 -48.97 -30.75 -9.79
C ALA A 190 -48.83 -31.98 -10.71
N ASP A 191 -49.08 -33.18 -10.19
CA ASP A 191 -48.98 -34.43 -10.96
C ASP A 191 -49.92 -34.44 -12.19
N LYS A 192 -51.10 -33.80 -12.09
CA LYS A 192 -52.06 -33.69 -13.20
C LYS A 192 -51.65 -32.64 -14.25
N LYS A 193 -50.79 -31.69 -13.90
CA LYS A 193 -50.31 -30.65 -14.83
C LYS A 193 -49.14 -31.16 -15.69
N ASP A 194 -48.40 -32.15 -15.18
CA ASP A 194 -47.19 -32.70 -15.80
C ASP A 194 -47.43 -33.97 -16.66
N GLY A 195 -48.68 -34.42 -16.82
CA GLY A 195 -49.09 -35.54 -17.67
C GLY A 195 -50.16 -35.16 -18.68
#